data_AF-A0A942I1E7-F1
#
_entry.id   AF-A0A942I1E7-F1
#
_cell.length_a   1.000
_cell.length_b   1.000
_cell.length_c   1.000
_cell.angle_alpha   90.00
_cell.angle_beta   90.00
_cell.angle_gamma   90.00
#
_symmetry.space_group_name_H-M   'P 1'
#
loop_
_entity.id
_entity.type
_entity.pdbx_description
1 polymer ?
#
loop_
_entity_poly.entity_id
_entity_poly.type
_entity_poly.pdbx_seq_one_letter_code
_entity_poly.pdbx_strand_id
1 'polypeptide(L)'
;MMALVGQIKQSTQLRWNRVHKFKAKINLGIDVGAYTIKTAETPEELIESFKLRHEVFNQEFRGIKGSGLDFDKFDYHFDHLIIVHRELQKIIGTYRVNCSKFSEESYTALEFELQALFNEQGPFLELGRACIHKDYRKGSIISLLWRGIAEYMNLSGANILFGCSSLKINNAREAALVHKHLMDQGLVSSKYACKPTKKFTMPDFKTWNAYFAKGLTDEQLKETEDLIPSLLKSYLKLGAVVACEPAFDEEFDCIDLLTVLRKEDLAQSLAARFQVAR
;
A
#
# COMPACT_ATOMS: atom_id res chain seq x y z
N MET A 1 -7.57 18.73 -19.21
CA MET A 1 -7.37 17.76 -18.10
C MET A 1 -7.08 18.51 -16.80
N MET A 2 -8.00 19.41 -16.43
CA MET A 2 -7.95 20.24 -15.23
C MET A 2 -9.41 20.36 -14.77
N ALA A 3 -9.75 19.65 -13.70
CA ALA A 3 -10.91 19.83 -12.81
C ALA A 3 -11.36 18.46 -12.30
N LEU A 4 -10.79 18.01 -11.17
CA LEU A 4 -11.52 17.27 -10.13
C LEU A 4 -10.64 17.06 -8.88
N VAL A 5 -10.06 18.15 -8.36
CA VAL A 5 -9.51 18.15 -6.99
C VAL A 5 -10.45 19.00 -6.14
N GLY A 6 -11.65 18.46 -5.89
CA GLY A 6 -12.73 19.14 -5.18
C GLY A 6 -13.19 18.34 -3.97
N GLN A 7 -12.71 18.76 -2.79
CA GLN A 7 -13.24 18.50 -1.45
C GLN A 7 -13.97 17.16 -1.21
N ILE A 8 -13.22 16.15 -0.78
CA ILE A 8 -13.80 14.97 -0.15
C ILE A 8 -13.82 15.18 1.35
N LYS A 9 -14.97 15.61 1.90
CA LYS A 9 -15.27 15.35 3.31
C LYS A 9 -15.50 13.85 3.44
N GLN A 10 -14.66 13.15 4.20
CA GLN A 10 -14.95 11.78 4.63
C GLN A 10 -16.32 11.80 5.33
N SER A 11 -17.32 11.21 4.67
CA SER A 11 -18.60 10.93 5.31
C SER A 11 -18.36 9.84 6.34
N THR A 12 -18.50 10.18 7.62
CA THR A 12 -18.36 9.22 8.75
C THR A 12 -19.46 8.15 8.76
N GLN A 13 -20.46 8.27 7.90
CA GLN A 13 -21.57 7.32 7.79
C GLN A 13 -21.40 6.42 6.57
N LEU A 14 -21.32 5.12 6.82
CA LEU A 14 -21.27 4.09 5.79
C LEU A 14 -22.54 4.15 4.92
N ARG A 15 -22.36 4.21 3.61
CA ARG A 15 -23.49 4.27 2.66
C ARG A 15 -23.91 2.85 2.27
N TRP A 16 -24.83 2.27 3.04
CA TRP A 16 -25.33 0.89 2.83
C TRP A 16 -25.76 0.61 1.40
N ASN A 17 -26.43 1.54 0.72
CA ASN A 17 -26.84 1.36 -0.68
C ASN A 17 -25.66 1.16 -1.65
N ARG A 18 -24.47 1.65 -1.31
CA ARG A 18 -23.25 1.44 -2.10
C ARG A 18 -22.61 0.09 -1.76
N VAL A 19 -22.58 -0.28 -0.48
CA VAL A 19 -22.11 -1.59 -0.01
C VAL A 19 -22.89 -2.73 -0.66
N HIS A 20 -24.23 -2.67 -0.66
CA HIS A 20 -25.07 -3.71 -1.27
C HIS A 20 -24.93 -3.80 -2.80
N LYS A 21 -24.39 -2.76 -3.45
CA LYS A 21 -24.12 -2.72 -4.89
C LYS A 21 -22.67 -3.04 -5.23
N PHE A 22 -21.84 -3.31 -4.23
CA PHE A 22 -20.45 -3.66 -4.43
C PHE A 22 -20.35 -4.93 -5.27
N LYS A 23 -19.42 -4.92 -6.22
CA LYS A 23 -19.08 -6.05 -7.09
C LYS A 23 -17.60 -5.99 -7.38
N ALA A 24 -16.91 -7.11 -7.15
CA ALA A 24 -15.53 -7.28 -7.56
C ALA A 24 -15.38 -7.03 -9.08
N LYS A 25 -14.28 -6.41 -9.49
CA LYS A 25 -13.94 -6.18 -10.89
C LYS A 25 -13.24 -7.38 -11.49
N ILE A 26 -12.39 -8.03 -10.71
CA ILE A 26 -11.77 -9.31 -11.05
C ILE A 26 -12.18 -10.32 -9.98
N ASN A 27 -12.68 -11.47 -10.41
CA ASN A 27 -12.93 -12.59 -9.52
C ASN A 27 -11.65 -13.42 -9.42
N LEU A 28 -11.10 -13.49 -8.21
CA LEU A 28 -9.93 -14.29 -7.88
C LEU A 28 -10.30 -15.25 -6.75
N GLY A 29 -9.87 -16.50 -6.84
CA GLY A 29 -10.01 -17.49 -5.79
C GLY A 29 -8.91 -18.55 -5.86
N ILE A 30 -8.09 -18.63 -4.83
CA ILE A 30 -6.99 -19.60 -4.72
C ILE A 30 -6.98 -20.21 -3.32
N ASP A 31 -7.08 -21.53 -3.25
CA ASP A 31 -6.92 -22.27 -2.00
C ASP A 31 -5.44 -22.63 -1.74
N VAL A 32 -4.97 -22.39 -0.52
CA VAL A 32 -3.62 -22.69 -0.05
C VAL A 32 -3.67 -23.25 1.38
N GLY A 33 -3.67 -24.57 1.50
CA GLY A 33 -3.79 -25.23 2.80
C GLY A 33 -5.10 -24.86 3.50
N ALA A 34 -4.99 -24.29 4.71
CA ALA A 34 -6.13 -23.86 5.52
C ALA A 34 -6.75 -22.52 5.09
N TYR A 35 -6.20 -21.86 4.06
CA TYR A 35 -6.56 -20.50 3.67
C TYR A 35 -7.11 -20.43 2.25
N THR A 36 -8.03 -19.51 2.02
CA THR A 36 -8.47 -19.09 0.69
C THR A 36 -8.07 -17.63 0.49
N ILE A 37 -7.35 -17.35 -0.59
CA ILE A 37 -7.07 -15.99 -1.05
C ILE A 37 -8.11 -15.68 -2.13
N LYS A 38 -8.94 -14.68 -1.93
CA LYS A 38 -9.98 -14.31 -2.90
C LYS A 38 -10.22 -12.82 -2.95
N THR A 39 -10.87 -12.34 -3.99
CA THR A 39 -11.50 -11.00 -3.97
C THR A 39 -12.80 -11.08 -3.19
N ALA A 40 -13.09 -10.09 -2.34
CA ALA A 40 -14.37 -9.99 -1.66
C ALA A 40 -15.51 -9.85 -2.68
N GLU A 41 -16.59 -10.60 -2.49
CA GLU A 41 -17.71 -10.71 -3.42
C GLU A 41 -19.03 -10.30 -2.76
N THR A 42 -19.10 -10.34 -1.43
CA THR A 42 -20.32 -10.03 -0.68
C THR A 42 -20.21 -8.76 0.16
N PRO A 43 -21.34 -8.09 0.46
CA PRO A 43 -21.41 -7.04 1.47
C PRO A 43 -20.80 -7.46 2.82
N GLU A 44 -21.03 -8.69 3.25
CA GLU A 44 -20.57 -9.22 4.53
C GLU A 44 -19.04 -9.31 4.57
N GLU A 45 -18.43 -9.86 3.51
CA GLU A 45 -16.96 -9.94 3.38
C GLU A 45 -16.33 -8.55 3.34
N LEU A 46 -16.97 -7.60 2.64
CA LEU A 46 -16.50 -6.22 2.59
C LEU A 46 -16.52 -5.58 3.98
N ILE A 47 -17.63 -5.70 4.72
CA ILE A 47 -17.74 -5.17 6.08
C ILE A 47 -16.77 -5.85 7.04
N GLU A 48 -16.56 -7.16 6.94
CA GLU A 48 -15.60 -7.86 7.78
C GLU A 48 -14.17 -7.39 7.51
N SER A 49 -13.82 -7.11 6.25
CA SER A 49 -12.53 -6.49 5.92
C SER A 49 -12.38 -5.10 6.56
N PHE A 50 -13.45 -4.30 6.62
CA PHE A 50 -13.43 -2.98 7.25
C PHE A 50 -13.23 -3.05 8.76
N LYS A 51 -13.81 -4.08 9.40
CA LYS A 51 -13.60 -4.36 10.83
C LYS A 51 -12.15 -4.76 11.09
N LEU A 52 -11.59 -5.66 10.27
CA LEU A 52 -10.19 -6.06 10.41
C LEU A 52 -9.24 -4.85 10.24
N ARG A 53 -9.48 -3.99 9.25
CA ARG A 53 -8.72 -2.74 9.07
C ARG A 53 -8.86 -1.81 10.27
N HIS A 54 -10.05 -1.71 10.87
CA HIS A 54 -10.26 -0.93 12.07
C HIS A 54 -9.43 -1.44 13.26
N GLU A 55 -9.46 -2.75 13.52
CA GLU A 55 -8.67 -3.38 14.57
C GLU A 55 -7.17 -3.07 14.38
N VAL A 56 -6.64 -3.22 13.16
CA VAL A 56 -5.21 -3.02 12.92
C VAL A 56 -4.80 -1.55 12.88
N PHE A 57 -5.47 -0.71 12.10
CA PHE A 57 -5.03 0.67 11.89
C PHE A 57 -5.50 1.62 13.00
N ASN A 58 -6.72 1.49 13.47
CA ASN A 58 -7.25 2.44 14.44
C ASN A 58 -6.93 2.01 15.86
N GLN A 59 -7.15 0.75 16.21
CA GLN A 59 -6.93 0.29 17.59
C GLN A 59 -5.45 0.02 17.87
N GLU A 60 -4.76 -0.75 17.03
CA GLU A 60 -3.36 -1.11 17.28
C GLU A 60 -2.37 0.01 16.87
N PHE A 61 -2.52 0.59 15.68
CA PHE A 61 -1.54 1.56 15.18
C PHE A 61 -1.72 2.97 15.76
N ARG A 62 -2.96 3.48 15.77
CA ARG A 62 -3.31 4.84 16.24
C ARG A 62 -3.78 4.91 17.71
N GLY A 63 -4.24 3.80 18.30
CA GLY A 63 -4.80 3.79 19.66
C GLY A 63 -6.17 4.46 19.81
N ILE A 64 -6.93 4.65 18.73
CA ILE A 64 -8.21 5.38 18.73
C ILE A 64 -9.38 4.39 18.72
N LYS A 65 -10.36 4.62 19.60
CA LYS A 65 -11.67 3.95 19.58
C LYS A 65 -12.59 4.67 18.59
N GLY A 66 -12.48 4.33 17.31
CA GLY A 66 -13.32 4.87 16.24
C GLY A 66 -14.69 4.18 16.15
N SER A 67 -15.32 4.28 14.97
CA SER A 67 -16.65 3.75 14.67
C SER A 67 -16.77 2.21 14.65
N GLY A 68 -15.66 1.48 14.86
CA GLY A 68 -15.58 0.03 14.66
C GLY A 68 -15.30 -0.38 13.21
N LEU A 69 -15.23 0.57 12.28
CA LEU A 69 -14.97 0.33 10.85
C LEU A 69 -13.91 1.30 10.33
N ASP A 70 -12.99 0.81 9.52
CA ASP A 70 -12.07 1.62 8.74
C ASP A 70 -12.52 1.54 7.28
N PHE A 71 -13.00 2.66 6.74
CA PHE A 71 -13.38 2.79 5.34
C PHE A 71 -13.29 4.23 4.84
N ASP A 72 -13.17 4.40 3.54
CA ASP A 72 -13.23 5.68 2.84
C ASP A 72 -14.06 5.56 1.55
N LYS A 73 -14.03 6.60 0.71
CA LYS A 73 -14.82 6.63 -0.54
C LYS A 73 -14.34 5.63 -1.60
N PHE A 74 -13.07 5.21 -1.57
CA PHE A 74 -12.47 4.34 -2.57
C PHE A 74 -12.92 2.90 -2.38
N ASP A 75 -13.27 2.51 -1.16
CA ASP A 75 -13.67 1.14 -0.83
C ASP A 75 -14.96 0.68 -1.54
N TYR A 76 -15.77 1.61 -2.06
CA TYR A 76 -16.95 1.28 -2.85
C TYR A 76 -16.62 0.94 -4.32
N HIS A 77 -15.41 1.25 -4.76
CA HIS A 77 -15.00 1.16 -6.16
C HIS A 77 -13.85 0.18 -6.38
N PHE A 78 -12.96 0.08 -5.39
CA PHE A 78 -11.76 -0.74 -5.44
C PHE A 78 -12.07 -2.16 -4.97
N ASP A 79 -11.37 -3.13 -5.54
CA ASP A 79 -11.46 -4.51 -5.10
C ASP A 79 -10.73 -4.69 -3.76
N HIS A 80 -11.11 -5.74 -3.04
CA HIS A 80 -10.52 -6.08 -1.74
C HIS A 80 -10.05 -7.53 -1.83
N LEU A 81 -8.74 -7.71 -1.90
CA LEU A 81 -8.12 -9.03 -1.79
C LEU A 81 -8.14 -9.44 -0.32
N ILE A 82 -8.83 -10.51 0.00
CA ILE A 82 -9.00 -11.04 1.36
C ILE A 82 -8.36 -12.41 1.50
N ILE A 83 -7.87 -12.71 2.70
CA ILE A 83 -7.43 -14.04 3.10
C ILE A 83 -8.40 -14.56 4.14
N VAL A 84 -9.09 -15.64 3.80
CA VAL A 84 -10.08 -16.31 4.65
C VAL A 84 -9.46 -17.56 5.24
N HIS A 85 -9.53 -17.71 6.57
CA HIS A 85 -9.26 -18.99 7.23
C HIS A 85 -10.46 -19.91 7.05
N ARG A 86 -10.29 -21.04 6.34
CA ARG A 86 -11.41 -21.88 5.88
C ARG A 86 -12.14 -22.59 7.02
N GLU A 87 -11.44 -23.06 8.04
CA GLU A 87 -12.12 -23.72 9.18
C GLU A 87 -12.89 -22.73 10.06
N LEU A 88 -12.32 -21.54 10.28
CA LEU A 88 -12.91 -20.52 11.14
C LEU A 88 -13.91 -19.60 10.40
N GLN A 89 -13.93 -19.68 9.05
CA GLN A 89 -14.68 -18.77 8.18
C GLN A 89 -14.46 -17.29 8.53
N LYS A 90 -13.20 -16.92 8.82
CA LYS A 90 -12.81 -15.57 9.26
C LYS A 90 -11.81 -14.95 8.30
N ILE A 91 -12.00 -13.67 7.96
CA ILE A 91 -11.00 -12.86 7.25
C ILE A 91 -9.86 -12.54 8.21
N ILE A 92 -8.65 -13.00 7.86
CA ILE A 92 -7.43 -12.81 8.66
C ILE A 92 -6.43 -11.85 8.01
N GLY A 93 -6.67 -11.44 6.77
CA GLY A 93 -5.84 -10.46 6.06
C GLY A 93 -6.61 -9.80 4.95
N THR A 94 -6.27 -8.55 4.63
CA THR A 94 -6.84 -7.83 3.50
C THR A 94 -5.84 -6.88 2.85
N TYR A 95 -6.07 -6.62 1.57
CA TYR A 95 -5.39 -5.63 0.75
C TYR A 95 -6.43 -4.95 -0.15
N ARG A 96 -6.50 -3.61 -0.15
CA ARG A 96 -7.29 -2.89 -1.14
C ARG A 96 -6.52 -2.80 -2.46
N VAL A 97 -7.20 -3.08 -3.56
CA VAL A 97 -6.62 -3.22 -4.89
C VAL A 97 -7.43 -2.41 -5.90
N ASN A 98 -6.76 -1.55 -6.65
CA ASN A 98 -7.37 -0.80 -7.74
C ASN A 98 -6.58 -1.01 -9.02
N CYS A 99 -7.27 -1.36 -10.11
CA CYS A 99 -6.65 -1.47 -11.42
C CYS A 99 -7.13 -0.34 -12.31
N SER A 100 -6.18 0.32 -12.99
CA SER A 100 -6.45 1.45 -13.88
C SER A 100 -7.37 1.11 -15.06
N LYS A 101 -7.63 -0.19 -15.33
CA LYS A 101 -8.64 -0.65 -16.29
C LYS A 101 -10.08 -0.36 -15.86
N PHE A 102 -10.33 -0.25 -14.55
CA PHE A 102 -11.68 -0.15 -13.99
C PHE A 102 -11.96 1.18 -13.30
N SER A 103 -10.91 1.92 -12.90
CA SER A 103 -11.04 3.24 -12.29
C SER A 103 -9.82 4.10 -12.59
N GLU A 104 -10.05 5.39 -12.85
CA GLU A 104 -9.01 6.42 -12.91
C GLU A 104 -8.80 7.09 -11.54
N GLU A 105 -9.63 6.78 -10.54
CA GLU A 105 -9.41 7.27 -9.17
C GLU A 105 -8.17 6.61 -8.57
N SER A 106 -7.43 7.36 -7.75
CA SER A 106 -6.32 6.84 -6.97
C SER A 106 -6.31 7.47 -5.58
N TYR A 107 -6.10 6.64 -4.57
CA TYR A 107 -5.85 7.09 -3.20
C TYR A 107 -4.48 7.75 -3.09
N THR A 108 -3.45 7.11 -3.66
CA THR A 108 -2.08 7.61 -3.68
C THR A 108 -1.96 8.97 -4.38
N ALA A 109 -2.83 9.27 -5.36
CA ALA A 109 -2.89 10.59 -5.99
C ALA A 109 -3.37 11.73 -5.05
N LEU A 110 -3.89 11.41 -3.87
CA LEU A 110 -4.15 12.41 -2.82
C LEU A 110 -2.84 12.90 -2.19
N GLU A 111 -1.89 11.99 -2.02
CA GLU A 111 -0.61 12.23 -1.33
C GLU A 111 0.50 12.63 -2.29
N PHE A 112 0.49 12.12 -3.53
CA PHE A 112 1.58 12.30 -4.50
C PHE A 112 1.11 12.81 -5.88
N GLU A 113 1.98 13.56 -6.55
CA GLU A 113 1.85 13.89 -7.97
C GLU A 113 2.31 12.69 -8.83
N LEU A 114 1.36 12.02 -9.49
CA LEU A 114 1.57 10.76 -10.22
C LEU A 114 1.61 10.89 -11.74
N GLN A 115 1.54 12.10 -12.29
CA GLN A 115 1.39 12.33 -13.73
C GLN A 115 2.51 11.66 -14.53
N ALA A 116 3.75 11.78 -14.06
CA ALA A 116 4.90 11.19 -14.75
C ALA A 116 4.96 9.66 -14.58
N LEU A 117 4.49 9.08 -13.47
CA LEU A 117 4.32 7.64 -13.33
C LEU A 117 3.29 7.09 -14.33
N PHE A 118 2.17 7.78 -14.52
CA PHE A 118 1.12 7.35 -15.44
C PHE A 118 1.45 7.53 -16.93
N ASN A 119 2.60 8.12 -17.27
CA ASN A 119 3.14 8.09 -18.64
C ASN A 119 3.78 6.74 -19.00
N GLU A 120 4.03 5.86 -18.02
CA GLU A 120 4.54 4.51 -18.28
C GLU A 120 3.47 3.61 -18.92
N GLN A 121 3.89 2.46 -19.44
CA GLN A 121 2.97 1.50 -20.03
C GLN A 121 2.17 0.77 -18.94
N GLY A 122 0.90 1.15 -18.77
CA GLY A 122 -0.06 0.43 -17.95
C GLY A 122 -0.47 -0.93 -18.56
N PRO A 123 -1.48 -1.60 -17.97
CA PRO A 123 -2.28 -1.17 -16.81
C PRO A 123 -1.50 -1.07 -15.50
N PHE A 124 -2.01 -0.25 -14.59
CA PHE A 124 -1.44 -0.04 -13.26
C PHE A 124 -2.28 -0.75 -12.19
N LEU A 125 -1.63 -1.19 -11.13
CA LEU A 125 -2.23 -1.75 -9.94
C LEU A 125 -1.85 -0.92 -8.72
N GLU A 126 -2.81 -0.16 -8.21
CA GLU A 126 -2.66 0.58 -6.96
C GLU A 126 -3.03 -0.33 -5.78
N LEU A 127 -2.16 -0.34 -4.78
CA LEU A 127 -2.29 -1.14 -3.57
C LEU A 127 -2.34 -0.24 -2.33
N GLY A 128 -3.28 -0.49 -1.42
CA GLY A 128 -3.30 0.14 -0.10
C GLY A 128 -3.99 -0.69 0.99
N ARG A 129 -3.97 -0.18 2.23
CA ARG A 129 -4.68 -0.77 3.38
C ARG A 129 -4.31 -2.25 3.65
N ALA A 130 -3.04 -2.59 3.50
CA ALA A 130 -2.53 -3.91 3.84
C ALA A 130 -2.62 -4.17 5.35
N CYS A 131 -3.39 -5.15 5.78
CA CYS A 131 -3.37 -5.59 7.16
C CYS A 131 -3.55 -7.09 7.31
N ILE A 132 -2.97 -7.63 8.38
CA ILE A 132 -3.09 -9.02 8.80
C ILE A 132 -3.46 -9.01 10.28
N HIS A 133 -4.43 -9.84 10.65
CA HIS A 133 -4.84 -10.05 12.03
C HIS A 133 -3.65 -10.45 12.89
N LYS A 134 -3.48 -9.85 14.07
CA LYS A 134 -2.27 -9.97 14.92
C LYS A 134 -1.81 -11.40 15.15
N ASP A 135 -2.73 -12.33 15.36
CA ASP A 135 -2.44 -13.74 15.64
C ASP A 135 -1.90 -14.52 14.43
N TYR A 136 -2.01 -13.94 13.23
CA TYR A 136 -1.62 -14.54 11.94
C TYR A 136 -0.44 -13.84 11.27
N ARG A 137 0.20 -12.87 11.95
CA ARG A 137 1.36 -12.14 11.40
C ARG A 137 2.65 -12.96 11.41
N LYS A 138 2.70 -14.03 12.22
CA LYS A 138 3.82 -14.97 12.25
C LYS A 138 3.61 -16.04 11.17
N GLY A 139 4.59 -16.25 10.32
CA GLY A 139 4.57 -17.30 9.29
C GLY A 139 4.29 -16.79 7.87
N SER A 140 3.68 -17.64 7.04
CA SER A 140 3.62 -17.48 5.58
C SER A 140 2.45 -16.64 5.06
N ILE A 141 1.66 -15.97 5.91
CA ILE A 141 0.46 -15.21 5.48
C ILE A 141 0.82 -14.04 4.56
N ILE A 142 1.93 -13.34 4.80
CA ILE A 142 2.43 -12.31 3.88
C ILE A 142 2.72 -12.91 2.49
N SER A 143 3.21 -14.15 2.42
CA SER A 143 3.40 -14.84 1.12
C SER A 143 2.08 -15.17 0.43
N LEU A 144 1.00 -15.37 1.18
CA LEU A 144 -0.34 -15.57 0.61
C LEU A 144 -0.88 -14.26 0.01
N LEU A 145 -0.68 -13.12 0.68
CA LEU A 145 -1.02 -11.81 0.09
C LEU A 145 -0.26 -11.60 -1.23
N TRP A 146 1.04 -11.88 -1.23
CA TRP A 146 1.85 -11.78 -2.46
C TRP A 146 1.37 -12.70 -3.57
N ARG A 147 0.94 -13.92 -3.25
CA ARG A 147 0.34 -14.84 -4.22
C ARG A 147 -0.95 -14.27 -4.81
N GLY A 148 -1.82 -13.67 -3.99
CA GLY A 148 -3.03 -13.02 -4.48
C GLY A 148 -2.75 -11.77 -5.32
N ILE A 149 -1.78 -10.93 -4.92
CA ILE A 149 -1.35 -9.76 -5.70
C ILE A 149 -0.81 -10.20 -7.07
N ALA A 150 0.05 -11.22 -7.09
CA ALA A 150 0.61 -11.78 -8.32
C ALA A 150 -0.47 -12.31 -9.27
N GLU A 151 -1.43 -13.09 -8.75
CA GLU A 151 -2.55 -13.57 -9.55
C GLU A 151 -3.41 -12.42 -10.07
N TYR A 152 -3.70 -11.43 -9.23
CA TYR A 152 -4.46 -10.26 -9.65
C TYR A 152 -3.72 -9.47 -10.75
N MET A 153 -2.39 -9.31 -10.63
CA MET A 153 -1.55 -8.72 -11.68
C MET A 153 -1.63 -9.51 -12.99
N ASN A 154 -1.62 -10.84 -12.93
CA ASN A 154 -1.77 -11.70 -14.11
C ASN A 154 -3.14 -11.54 -14.77
N LEU A 155 -4.23 -11.63 -13.99
CA LEU A 155 -5.61 -11.50 -14.48
C LEU A 155 -5.90 -10.10 -15.05
N SER A 156 -5.37 -9.06 -14.41
CA SER A 156 -5.50 -7.68 -14.88
C SER A 156 -4.54 -7.35 -16.02
N GLY A 157 -3.48 -8.13 -16.22
CA GLY A 157 -2.38 -7.82 -17.12
C GLY A 157 -1.60 -6.57 -16.70
N ALA A 158 -1.61 -6.19 -15.42
CA ALA A 158 -0.94 -5.00 -14.92
C ALA A 158 0.59 -5.13 -15.01
N ASN A 159 1.24 -4.07 -15.48
CA ASN A 159 2.70 -4.01 -15.66
C ASN A 159 3.39 -3.27 -14.52
N ILE A 160 2.66 -2.46 -13.76
CA ILE A 160 3.21 -1.64 -12.69
C ILE A 160 2.29 -1.75 -11.48
N LEU A 161 2.89 -2.04 -10.33
CA LEU A 161 2.28 -1.95 -9.02
C LEU A 161 2.79 -0.70 -8.32
N PHE A 162 1.91 0.03 -7.65
CA PHE A 162 2.31 1.19 -6.86
C PHE A 162 1.40 1.40 -5.65
N GLY A 163 1.85 2.20 -4.68
CA GLY A 163 1.04 2.56 -3.52
C GLY A 163 1.85 3.28 -2.44
N CYS A 164 1.17 3.59 -1.34
CA CYS A 164 1.79 4.21 -0.17
C CYS A 164 2.27 3.13 0.80
N SER A 165 3.58 3.12 1.07
CA SER A 165 4.17 2.34 2.16
C SER A 165 4.36 3.25 3.38
N SER A 166 3.53 3.08 4.40
CA SER A 166 3.54 3.92 5.60
C SER A 166 4.59 3.47 6.62
N LEU A 167 5.32 4.43 7.18
CA LEU A 167 6.31 4.24 8.23
C LEU A 167 5.89 5.09 9.44
N LYS A 168 5.89 4.50 10.64
CA LYS A 168 5.54 5.19 11.89
C LYS A 168 6.65 6.16 12.33
N ILE A 169 6.82 7.21 11.54
CA ILE A 169 7.78 8.30 11.67
C ILE A 169 7.00 9.59 11.53
N ASN A 170 7.20 10.51 12.46
CA ASN A 170 6.51 11.81 12.45
C ASN A 170 7.48 13.01 12.51
N ASN A 171 8.79 12.76 12.38
CA ASN A 171 9.80 13.81 12.40
C ASN A 171 10.70 13.77 11.16
N ALA A 172 11.12 14.96 10.74
CA ALA A 172 11.82 15.16 9.48
C ALA A 172 13.23 14.54 9.46
N ARG A 173 13.87 14.42 10.63
CA ARG A 173 15.19 13.80 10.76
C ARG A 173 15.11 12.33 10.37
N GLU A 174 14.24 11.56 11.00
CA GLU A 174 14.06 10.13 10.72
C GLU A 174 13.57 9.89 9.27
N ALA A 175 12.67 10.74 8.77
CA ALA A 175 12.21 10.63 7.39
C ALA A 175 13.35 10.84 6.38
N ALA A 176 14.17 11.87 6.59
CA ALA A 176 15.37 12.11 5.78
C ALA A 176 16.41 11.01 5.94
N LEU A 177 16.56 10.46 7.14
CA LEU A 177 17.46 9.37 7.44
C LEU A 177 17.11 8.11 6.64
N VAL A 178 15.84 7.68 6.69
CA VAL A 178 15.33 6.55 5.89
C VAL A 178 15.47 6.81 4.40
N HIS A 179 15.07 8.00 3.93
CA HIS A 179 15.16 8.34 2.52
C HIS A 179 16.62 8.31 2.01
N LYS A 180 17.57 8.84 2.78
CA LYS A 180 19.00 8.78 2.47
C LYS A 180 19.51 7.35 2.45
N HIS A 181 19.16 6.54 3.45
CA HIS A 181 19.56 5.13 3.49
C HIS A 181 19.07 4.37 2.24
N LEU A 182 17.81 4.54 1.85
CA LEU A 182 17.27 3.92 0.63
C LEU A 182 17.95 4.45 -0.63
N MET A 183 18.27 5.75 -0.68
CA MET A 183 19.00 6.35 -1.80
C MET A 183 20.41 5.75 -1.96
N ASP A 184 21.16 5.60 -0.86
CA ASP A 184 22.51 5.03 -0.87
C ASP A 184 22.52 3.55 -1.29
N GLN A 185 21.42 2.83 -1.07
CA GLN A 185 21.21 1.46 -1.56
C GLN A 185 20.72 1.39 -3.03
N GLY A 186 20.53 2.53 -3.70
CA GLY A 186 19.98 2.58 -5.05
C GLY A 186 18.49 2.24 -5.14
N LEU A 187 17.76 2.33 -4.03
CA LEU A 187 16.34 1.99 -3.92
C LEU A 187 15.42 3.21 -4.08
N VAL A 188 15.97 4.39 -4.37
CA VAL A 188 15.22 5.59 -4.74
C VAL A 188 15.40 5.87 -6.23
N SER A 189 14.30 5.99 -6.97
CA SER A 189 14.31 6.21 -8.42
C SER A 189 13.69 7.55 -8.78
N SER A 190 14.51 8.43 -9.37
CA SER A 190 14.04 9.71 -9.91
C SER A 190 13.34 9.59 -11.27
N LYS A 191 13.29 8.38 -11.87
CA LYS A 191 12.68 8.11 -13.19
C LYS A 191 11.26 8.66 -13.29
N TYR A 192 10.49 8.53 -12.20
CA TYR A 192 9.07 8.85 -12.21
C TYR A 192 8.76 10.32 -11.94
N ALA A 193 9.77 11.15 -11.60
CA ALA A 193 9.61 12.57 -11.30
C ALA A 193 8.43 12.91 -10.37
N CYS A 194 8.07 11.99 -9.48
CA CYS A 194 7.00 12.16 -8.51
C CYS A 194 7.45 13.08 -7.37
N LYS A 195 6.50 13.62 -6.64
CA LYS A 195 6.71 14.34 -5.37
C LYS A 195 5.43 14.35 -4.55
N PRO A 196 5.51 14.54 -3.23
CA PRO A 196 4.34 14.79 -2.41
C PRO A 196 3.55 16.01 -2.92
N THR A 197 2.23 15.96 -2.81
CA THR A 197 1.40 17.15 -3.05
C THR A 197 1.65 18.17 -1.94
N LYS A 198 1.30 19.45 -2.20
CA LYS A 198 1.52 20.55 -1.24
C LYS A 198 0.96 20.29 0.16
N LYS A 199 -0.14 19.52 0.28
CA LYS A 199 -0.75 19.20 1.59
C LYS A 199 0.11 18.23 2.40
N PHE A 200 0.84 17.35 1.74
CA PHE A 200 1.56 16.24 2.37
C PHE A 200 3.08 16.45 2.35
N THR A 201 3.57 17.66 2.09
CA THR A 201 5.01 17.95 2.19
C THR A 201 5.44 17.92 3.65
N MET A 202 6.56 17.26 3.95
CA MET A 202 7.13 17.26 5.29
C MET A 202 7.97 18.53 5.55
N PRO A 203 7.65 19.33 6.58
CA PRO A 203 8.49 20.46 7.00
C PRO A 203 9.92 20.02 7.34
N ASP A 204 10.92 20.87 7.07
CA ASP A 204 12.34 20.65 7.37
C ASP A 204 13.02 19.41 6.76
N PHE A 205 12.28 18.59 5.98
CA PHE A 205 12.82 17.40 5.33
C PHE A 205 14.06 17.73 4.48
N LYS A 206 13.99 18.80 3.68
CA LYS A 206 15.11 19.20 2.80
C LYS A 206 16.36 19.61 3.60
N THR A 207 16.19 20.22 4.76
CA THR A 207 17.29 20.61 5.65
C THR A 207 18.00 19.36 6.18
N TRP A 208 17.24 18.38 6.68
CA TRP A 208 17.80 17.11 7.16
C TRP A 208 18.38 16.25 6.04
N ASN A 209 17.74 16.21 4.88
CA ASN A 209 18.24 15.47 3.72
C ASN A 209 19.57 16.07 3.23
N ALA A 210 19.74 17.40 3.27
CA ALA A 210 21.00 18.06 3.00
C ALA A 210 22.07 17.78 4.08
N TYR A 211 21.67 17.71 5.36
CA TYR A 211 22.56 17.35 6.46
C TYR A 211 23.17 15.95 6.26
N PHE A 212 22.36 14.98 5.84
CA PHE A 212 22.83 13.61 5.58
C PHE A 212 23.49 13.41 4.22
N ALA A 213 23.66 14.45 3.39
CA ALA A 213 24.18 14.32 2.02
C ALA A 213 25.57 13.64 1.94
N LYS A 214 26.39 13.80 2.99
CA LYS A 214 27.74 13.22 3.08
C LYS A 214 27.77 11.72 3.46
N GLY A 215 26.62 11.11 3.69
CA GLY A 215 26.49 9.72 4.13
C GLY A 215 25.99 9.61 5.57
N LEU A 216 25.73 8.37 5.97
CA LEU A 216 25.21 8.01 7.30
C LEU A 216 26.31 7.34 8.13
N THR A 217 26.27 7.54 9.45
CA THR A 217 27.12 6.80 10.39
C THR A 217 26.60 5.36 10.60
N ASP A 218 27.42 4.48 11.15
CA ASP A 218 27.00 3.10 11.47
C ASP A 218 25.81 3.06 12.45
N GLU A 219 25.79 3.98 13.43
CA GLU A 219 24.68 4.12 14.38
C GLU A 219 23.39 4.53 13.67
N GLN A 220 23.48 5.48 12.73
CA GLN A 220 22.36 5.94 11.91
C GLN A 220 21.85 4.86 10.95
N LEU A 221 22.74 4.04 10.39
CA LEU A 221 22.35 2.89 9.57
C LEU A 221 21.55 1.88 10.38
N LYS A 222 22.00 1.58 11.60
CA LYS A 222 21.27 0.70 12.52
C LYS A 222 19.91 1.27 12.89
N GLU A 223 19.84 2.58 13.18
CA GLU A 223 18.57 3.29 13.45
C GLU A 223 17.59 3.13 12.27
N THR A 224 18.05 3.27 11.02
CA THR A 224 17.17 3.10 9.84
C THR A 224 16.61 1.69 9.67
N GLU A 225 17.35 0.65 10.05
CA GLU A 225 16.85 -0.72 9.91
C GLU A 225 15.62 -0.99 10.77
N ASP A 226 15.54 -0.38 11.95
CA ASP A 226 14.41 -0.50 12.87
C ASP A 226 13.20 0.31 12.42
N LEU A 227 13.43 1.41 11.68
CA LEU A 227 12.39 2.29 11.17
C LEU A 227 11.64 1.74 9.94
N ILE A 228 12.26 0.84 9.17
CA ILE A 228 11.67 0.30 7.93
C ILE A 228 10.82 -0.96 8.22
N PRO A 229 9.49 -0.94 7.98
CA PRO A 229 8.61 -2.06 8.21
C PRO A 229 8.95 -3.28 7.35
N SER A 230 8.65 -4.47 7.87
CA SER A 230 8.85 -5.75 7.17
C SER A 230 8.11 -5.83 5.82
N LEU A 231 6.96 -5.18 5.71
CA LEU A 231 6.20 -5.10 4.48
C LEU A 231 6.96 -4.33 3.39
N LEU A 232 7.47 -3.13 3.71
CA LEU A 232 8.29 -2.35 2.77
C LEU A 232 9.58 -3.10 2.41
N LYS A 233 10.26 -3.73 3.39
CA LYS A 233 11.42 -4.60 3.11
C LYS A 233 11.08 -5.70 2.10
N SER A 234 9.86 -6.24 2.15
CA SER A 234 9.40 -7.27 1.21
C SER A 234 9.21 -6.71 -0.21
N TYR A 235 8.62 -5.52 -0.34
CA TYR A 235 8.52 -4.80 -1.62
C TYR A 235 9.90 -4.53 -2.23
N LEU A 236 10.82 -3.98 -1.46
CA LEU A 236 12.17 -3.64 -1.92
C LEU A 236 12.94 -4.89 -2.37
N LYS A 237 12.82 -6.01 -1.64
CA LYS A 237 13.41 -7.31 -2.04
C LYS A 237 12.83 -7.88 -3.34
N LEU A 238 11.61 -7.50 -3.69
CA LEU A 238 10.98 -7.89 -4.95
C LEU A 238 11.47 -7.05 -6.14
N GLY A 239 12.23 -5.98 -5.91
CA GLY A 239 12.68 -5.04 -6.93
C GLY A 239 11.89 -3.72 -6.94
N ALA A 240 11.06 -3.47 -5.92
CA ALA A 240 10.39 -2.18 -5.80
C ALA A 240 11.38 -1.07 -5.45
N VAL A 241 11.05 0.15 -5.84
CA VAL A 241 11.79 1.37 -5.54
C VAL A 241 10.86 2.41 -4.93
N VAL A 242 11.44 3.37 -4.21
CA VAL A 242 10.77 4.58 -3.76
C VAL A 242 10.90 5.65 -4.83
N ALA A 243 9.80 6.25 -5.25
CA ALA A 243 9.75 7.11 -6.43
C ALA A 243 10.10 8.59 -6.16
N CYS A 244 10.07 9.02 -4.89
CA CYS A 244 10.31 10.41 -4.50
C CYS A 244 10.55 10.56 -2.99
N GLU A 245 10.70 11.81 -2.53
CA GLU A 245 10.72 12.14 -1.10
C GLU A 245 9.42 11.71 -0.39
N PRO A 246 9.48 11.41 0.93
CA PRO A 246 8.32 11.01 1.71
C PRO A 246 7.21 12.07 1.74
N ALA A 247 5.97 11.61 1.70
CA ALA A 247 4.81 12.39 2.10
C ALA A 247 4.61 12.29 3.62
N PHE A 248 4.12 13.34 4.27
CA PHE A 248 3.76 13.34 5.69
C PHE A 248 2.24 13.35 5.82
N ASP A 249 1.68 12.30 6.40
CA ASP A 249 0.26 12.18 6.71
C ASP A 249 0.02 12.60 8.17
N GLU A 250 -0.38 13.86 8.36
CA GLU A 250 -0.73 14.43 9.66
C GLU A 250 -1.89 13.71 10.36
N GLU A 251 -2.80 13.08 9.61
CA GLU A 251 -3.96 12.39 10.19
C GLU A 251 -3.51 11.09 10.87
N PHE A 252 -2.59 10.37 10.23
CA PHE A 252 -2.06 9.09 10.72
C PHE A 252 -0.78 9.22 11.56
N ASP A 253 -0.21 10.43 11.64
CA ASP A 253 1.05 10.73 12.33
C ASP A 253 2.20 9.84 11.83
N CYS A 254 2.30 9.72 10.51
CA CYS A 254 3.26 8.87 9.83
C CYS A 254 3.76 9.50 8.53
N ILE A 255 4.85 8.96 7.98
CA ILE A 255 5.23 9.25 6.59
C ILE A 255 4.79 8.12 5.66
N ASP A 256 4.52 8.48 4.42
CA ASP A 256 4.25 7.57 3.33
C ASP A 256 5.36 7.64 2.30
N LEU A 257 5.83 6.48 1.84
CA LEU A 257 6.76 6.35 0.73
C LEU A 257 6.00 5.84 -0.50
N LEU A 258 6.01 6.61 -1.59
CA LEU A 258 5.51 6.17 -2.88
C LEU A 258 6.38 5.03 -3.39
N THR A 259 5.87 3.81 -3.25
CA THR A 259 6.56 2.58 -3.62
C THR A 259 6.07 2.12 -4.97
N VAL A 260 6.98 1.83 -5.90
CA VAL A 260 6.67 1.42 -7.27
C VAL A 260 7.43 0.14 -7.60
N LEU A 261 6.75 -0.83 -8.19
CA LEU A 261 7.31 -2.10 -8.64
C LEU A 261 6.85 -2.38 -10.06
N ARG A 262 7.78 -2.44 -11.00
CA ARG A 262 7.46 -2.87 -12.36
C ARG A 262 7.51 -4.39 -12.42
N LYS A 263 6.61 -4.97 -13.20
CA LYS A 263 6.53 -6.41 -13.43
C LYS A 263 7.85 -6.97 -13.98
N GLU A 264 8.52 -6.23 -14.87
CA GLU A 264 9.82 -6.63 -15.41
C GLU A 264 10.94 -6.62 -14.34
N ASP A 265 10.83 -5.78 -13.31
CA ASP A 265 11.83 -5.66 -12.24
C ASP A 265 11.66 -6.73 -11.15
N LEU A 266 10.56 -7.50 -11.17
CA LEU A 266 10.28 -8.58 -10.21
C LEU A 266 11.45 -9.56 -10.14
N ALA A 267 12.05 -9.70 -8.97
CA ALA A 267 13.15 -10.65 -8.74
C ALA A 267 12.81 -12.05 -9.30
N GLN A 268 13.66 -12.60 -10.15
CA GLN A 268 13.34 -13.79 -10.97
C GLN A 268 12.89 -15.01 -10.15
N SER A 269 13.55 -15.26 -9.01
CA SER A 269 13.18 -16.35 -8.11
C SER A 269 11.78 -16.18 -7.52
N LEU A 270 11.36 -14.93 -7.28
CA LEU A 270 10.06 -14.59 -6.73
C LEU A 270 8.99 -14.52 -7.83
N ALA A 271 9.33 -14.02 -9.02
CA ALA A 271 8.48 -14.11 -10.20
C ALA A 271 8.12 -15.57 -10.52
N ALA A 272 9.09 -16.48 -10.48
CA ALA A 272 8.86 -17.91 -10.65
C ALA A 272 8.00 -18.50 -9.52
N ARG A 273 8.30 -18.17 -8.25
CA ARG A 273 7.54 -18.63 -7.09
C ARG A 273 6.06 -18.24 -7.14
N PHE A 274 5.77 -17.03 -7.62
CA PHE A 274 4.41 -16.50 -7.71
C PHE A 274 3.80 -16.61 -9.11
N GLN A 275 4.47 -17.28 -10.05
CA GLN A 275 4.02 -17.51 -11.42
C GLN A 275 3.65 -16.21 -12.17
N VAL A 276 4.45 -15.17 -11.97
CA VAL A 276 4.34 -13.91 -12.73
C VAL A 276 5.31 -13.98 -13.91
N ALA A 277 4.79 -13.95 -15.14
CA ALA A 277 5.62 -13.88 -16.34
C ALA A 277 6.37 -12.54 -16.37
N ARG A 278 7.68 -12.54 -16.62
CA ARG A 278 8.46 -11.30 -16.84
C ARG A 278 8.40 -10.91 -18.31
#